data_AF-A0A7C2G275-F1
#
_entry.id   AF-A0A7C2G275-F1
#
_cell.length_a   1.000
_cell.length_b   1.000
_cell.length_c   1.000
_cell.angle_alpha   90.00
_cell.angle_beta   90.00
_cell.angle_gamma   90.00
#
_symmetry.space_group_name_H-M   'P 1'
#
loop_
_entity.id
_entity.type
_entity.pdbx_description
1 polymer ?
#
loop_
_entity_poly.entity_id
_entity_poly.type
_entity_poly.pdbx_seq_one_letter_code
_entity_poly.pdbx_strand_id
1 'polypeptide(L)'
;MSCLRCVHFKPNSILPYIGYCEVKGRVESAPEHLTPCGDFKEVSIDELKAILRKDGWIYCLTCASTITSEEELLEHYRKHVVVPGVLVDESVVEEAPGGD
;
A
#
# COMPACT_ATOMS: atom_id res chain seq x y z
N MET A 1 -15.88 -2.01 0.05
CA MET A 1 -14.63 -2.80 -0.05
C MET A 1 -13.86 -2.28 -1.26
N SER A 2 -12.55 -2.12 -1.18
CA SER A 2 -11.71 -1.49 -2.22
C SER A 2 -10.45 -2.34 -2.42
N CYS A 3 -9.87 -2.27 -3.62
CA CYS A 3 -8.58 -2.89 -3.92
C CYS A 3 -7.45 -2.42 -2.99
N LEU A 4 -7.61 -1.32 -2.24
CA LEU A 4 -6.68 -0.89 -1.19
C LEU A 4 -6.44 -1.93 -0.09
N ARG A 5 -7.36 -2.90 0.08
CA ARG A 5 -7.19 -4.03 1.02
C ARG A 5 -6.84 -5.34 0.32
N CYS A 6 -6.52 -5.29 -0.96
CA CYS A 6 -6.13 -6.46 -1.74
C CYS A 6 -4.66 -6.79 -1.49
N VAL A 7 -4.33 -8.06 -1.30
CA VAL A 7 -2.94 -8.52 -1.16
C VAL A 7 -2.10 -8.24 -2.41
N HIS A 8 -2.74 -8.12 -3.58
CA HIS A 8 -2.08 -7.89 -4.86
C HIS A 8 -1.96 -6.40 -5.25
N PHE A 9 -2.45 -5.49 -4.41
CA PHE A 9 -2.46 -4.08 -4.71
C PHE A 9 -1.48 -3.34 -3.81
N LYS A 10 -0.56 -2.60 -4.45
CA LYS A 10 0.45 -1.79 -3.78
C LYS A 10 0.13 -0.32 -4.01
N PRO A 11 -0.51 0.36 -3.05
CA PRO A 11 -0.82 1.78 -3.18
C PRO A 11 0.46 2.63 -3.12
N ASN A 12 0.42 3.81 -3.74
CA ASN A 12 1.47 4.81 -3.57
C ASN A 12 1.37 5.45 -2.18
N SER A 13 2.52 5.65 -1.52
CA SER A 13 2.59 6.20 -0.16
C SER A 13 2.21 7.68 -0.07
N ILE A 14 2.40 8.44 -1.15
CA ILE A 14 2.11 9.87 -1.25
C ILE A 14 0.72 10.10 -1.84
N LEU A 15 0.39 9.37 -2.91
CA LEU A 15 -0.84 9.52 -3.68
C LEU A 15 -1.69 8.26 -3.56
N PRO A 16 -2.46 8.06 -2.47
CA PRO A 16 -3.21 6.83 -2.21
C PRO A 16 -4.31 6.55 -3.25
N TYR A 17 -4.62 7.52 -4.12
CA TYR A 17 -5.50 7.36 -5.28
C TYR A 17 -4.77 6.80 -6.52
N ILE A 18 -3.51 6.39 -6.39
CA ILE A 18 -2.75 5.69 -7.41
C ILE A 18 -2.10 4.47 -6.73
N GLY A 19 -2.10 3.33 -7.40
CA GLY A 19 -1.37 2.16 -6.94
C GLY A 19 -1.16 1.16 -8.05
N TYR A 20 -0.29 0.19 -7.82
CA TYR A 20 0.00 -0.85 -8.80
C TYR A 20 -0.73 -2.14 -8.45
N CYS A 21 -1.43 -2.70 -9.42
CA CYS A 21 -2.06 -4.01 -9.30
C CYS A 21 -1.15 -5.07 -9.93
N GLU A 22 -0.62 -5.96 -9.11
CA GLU A 22 0.29 -7.03 -9.56
C GLU A 22 -0.42 -8.03 -10.49
N VAL A 23 -1.71 -8.28 -10.29
CA VAL A 23 -2.51 -9.16 -11.17
C VAL A 23 -2.66 -8.59 -12.57
N LYS A 24 -2.96 -7.28 -12.67
CA LYS A 24 -3.14 -6.60 -13.96
C LYS A 24 -1.83 -6.15 -14.61
N GLY A 25 -0.73 -6.17 -13.86
CA GLY A 25 0.58 -5.73 -14.32
C GLY A 25 0.64 -4.23 -14.68
N ARG A 26 -0.22 -3.40 -14.07
CA ARG A 26 -0.33 -1.97 -14.41
C ARG A 26 -0.73 -1.12 -13.21
N VAL A 27 -0.47 0.18 -13.33
CA VAL A 27 -0.90 1.20 -12.38
C VAL A 27 -2.41 1.45 -12.57
N GLU A 28 -3.15 1.45 -11.47
CA GLU A 28 -4.58 1.76 -11.41
C GLU A 28 -4.77 3.04 -10.58
N SER A 29 -5.62 3.93 -11.06
CA SER A 29 -5.99 5.17 -10.38
C SER A 29 -7.45 5.14 -9.93
N ALA A 30 -7.84 6.10 -9.09
CA ALA A 30 -9.25 6.25 -8.71
C ALA A 30 -10.05 6.71 -9.95
N PRO A 31 -11.28 6.20 -10.17
CA PRO A 31 -12.05 5.35 -9.26
C PRO A 31 -11.85 3.83 -9.44
N GLU A 32 -11.02 3.37 -10.37
CA GLU A 32 -10.93 1.94 -10.74
C GLU A 32 -10.50 1.03 -9.57
N HIS A 33 -9.61 1.48 -8.68
CA HIS A 33 -9.21 0.69 -7.49
C HIS A 33 -10.18 0.84 -6.30
N LEU A 34 -11.18 1.72 -6.38
CA LEU A 34 -12.17 1.90 -5.30
C LEU A 34 -13.17 0.74 -5.25
N THR A 35 -13.30 -0.01 -6.35
CA THR A 35 -14.09 -1.24 -6.43
C THR A 35 -13.18 -2.47 -6.49
N PRO A 36 -13.56 -3.59 -5.86
CA PRO A 36 -12.83 -4.84 -5.98
C PRO A 36 -13.01 -5.42 -7.39
N CYS A 37 -11.93 -5.92 -7.99
CA CYS A 37 -11.99 -6.69 -9.23
C CYS A 37 -12.30 -8.18 -8.94
N GLY A 38 -12.49 -8.99 -9.99
CA GLY A 38 -12.73 -10.44 -9.86
C GLY A 38 -11.60 -11.19 -9.14
N ASP A 39 -10.37 -10.68 -9.24
CA ASP A 39 -9.17 -11.20 -8.58
C ASP A 39 -8.89 -10.56 -7.20
N PHE A 40 -9.85 -9.83 -6.65
CA PHE A 40 -9.72 -9.24 -5.33
C PHE A 40 -9.56 -10.33 -4.28
N LYS A 41 -8.44 -10.26 -3.54
CA LYS A 41 -8.17 -11.11 -2.39
C LYS A 41 -7.83 -10.24 -1.20
N GLU A 42 -8.75 -10.19 -0.23
CA GLU A 42 -8.53 -9.42 1.00
C GLU A 42 -7.29 -9.92 1.74
N VAL A 43 -6.41 -8.99 2.11
CA VAL A 43 -5.22 -9.32 2.89
C VAL A 43 -5.64 -9.71 4.31
N SER A 44 -5.24 -10.91 4.71
CA SER A 44 -5.51 -11.42 6.06
C SER A 44 -4.43 -10.95 7.04
N ILE A 45 -4.79 -10.86 8.32
CA ILE A 45 -3.83 -10.54 9.38
C ILE A 45 -2.65 -11.53 9.44
N ASP A 46 -2.89 -12.81 9.13
CA ASP A 46 -1.85 -13.83 9.12
C ASP A 46 -0.80 -13.58 8.01
N GLU A 47 -1.26 -13.20 6.82
CA GLU A 47 -0.40 -12.80 5.71
C GLU A 47 0.41 -11.54 6.06
N LEU A 48 -0.22 -10.53 6.67
CA LEU A 48 0.47 -9.32 7.12
C LEU A 48 1.54 -9.62 8.16
N LYS A 49 1.28 -10.56 9.09
CA LYS A 49 2.29 -11.02 10.06
C LYS A 49 3.44 -11.75 9.40
N ALA A 50 3.15 -12.60 8.42
CA ALA A 50 4.17 -13.31 7.66
C ALA A 50 5.09 -12.32 6.90
N ILE A 51 4.50 -11.30 6.29
CA ILE A 51 5.22 -10.23 5.58
C ILE A 51 6.02 -9.39 6.56
N LEU A 52 5.42 -8.98 7.69
CA LEU A 52 6.12 -8.25 8.74
C LEU A 52 7.35 -9.01 9.25
N ARG A 53 7.25 -10.34 9.41
CA ARG A 53 8.38 -11.19 9.82
C ARG A 53 9.44 -11.36 8.73
N LYS A 54 9.03 -11.34 7.46
CA LYS A 54 9.91 -11.56 6.31
C LYS A 54 10.65 -10.28 5.89
N ASP A 55 9.90 -9.20 5.72
CA ASP A 55 10.37 -7.91 5.22
C ASP A 55 10.75 -6.96 6.37
N GLY A 56 10.28 -7.22 7.59
CA GLY A 56 10.58 -6.41 8.79
C GLY A 56 9.65 -5.21 9.00
N TRP A 57 8.79 -4.91 8.03
CA TRP A 57 7.86 -3.79 8.08
C TRP A 57 6.64 -4.03 7.19
N ILE A 58 5.58 -3.29 7.47
CA ILE A 58 4.37 -3.14 6.64
C ILE A 58 3.93 -1.67 6.70
N TYR A 59 3.00 -1.24 5.86
CA TYR A 59 2.61 0.17 5.79
C TYR A 59 1.16 0.40 6.18
N CYS A 60 0.92 1.42 7.00
CA CYS A 60 -0.40 1.91 7.33
C CYS A 60 -0.72 3.15 6.49
N LEU A 61 -1.61 3.03 5.50
CA LEU A 61 -2.02 4.16 4.66
C LEU A 61 -2.78 5.22 5.45
N THR A 62 -3.57 4.83 6.47
CA THR A 62 -4.34 5.78 7.26
C THR A 62 -3.43 6.66 8.13
N CYS A 63 -2.33 6.11 8.64
CA CYS A 63 -1.36 6.86 9.44
C CYS A 63 -0.24 7.47 8.61
N ALA A 64 -0.06 7.01 7.36
CA ALA A 64 1.13 7.27 6.55
C ALA A 64 2.44 6.84 7.23
N SER A 65 2.40 5.72 7.97
CA SER A 65 3.52 5.24 8.80
C SER A 65 3.82 3.76 8.57
N THR A 66 5.07 3.37 8.76
CA THR A 66 5.50 1.97 8.77
C THR A 66 5.23 1.33 10.12
N ILE A 67 4.61 0.15 10.12
CA ILE A 67 4.43 -0.68 11.31
C ILE A 67 5.56 -1.73 11.29
N THR A 68 6.26 -1.85 12.41
CA THR A 68 7.40 -2.80 12.55
C THR A 68 7.18 -3.85 13.64
N SER A 69 6.05 -3.79 14.36
CA SER A 69 5.73 -4.69 15.48
C SER A 69 4.37 -5.37 15.31
N GLU A 70 4.27 -6.64 15.72
CA GLU A 70 3.02 -7.42 15.61
C GLU A 70 1.88 -6.82 16.46
N GLU A 71 2.21 -6.19 17.60
CA GLU A 71 1.24 -5.54 18.49
C GLU A 71 0.59 -4.33 17.80
N GLU A 72 1.41 -3.43 17.26
CA GLU A 72 0.97 -2.26 16.50
C GLU A 72 0.15 -2.69 15.26
N LEU A 73 0.58 -3.75 14.57
CA LEU A 73 -0.15 -4.32 13.44
C LEU A 73 -1.58 -4.74 13.83
N LEU A 74 -1.77 -5.40 14.97
CA LEU A 74 -3.09 -5.85 15.42
C LEU A 74 -4.03 -4.67 15.73
N GLU A 75 -3.50 -3.61 16.33
CA GLU A 75 -4.26 -2.39 16.61
C GLU A 75 -4.66 -1.66 15.33
N HIS A 76 -3.72 -1.52 14.39
CA HIS A 76 -3.94 -0.84 13.12
C HIS A 76 -4.84 -1.64 12.20
N TYR A 77 -4.71 -2.96 12.13
CA TYR A 77 -5.55 -3.81 11.26
C TYR A 77 -7.05 -3.67 11.54
N ARG A 78 -7.44 -3.40 12.79
CA ARG A 78 -8.85 -3.24 13.17
C ARG A 78 -9.45 -1.90 12.79
N LYS A 79 -8.63 -0.84 12.70
CA LYS A 79 -9.10 0.56 12.56
C LYS A 79 -8.66 1.23 11.27
N HIS A 80 -7.52 0.82 10.72
CA HIS A 80 -6.80 1.48 9.64
C HIS A 80 -6.69 0.60 8.41
N VAL A 81 -6.28 1.20 7.30
CA VAL A 81 -5.94 0.48 6.07
C VAL A 81 -4.46 0.12 6.12
N VAL A 82 -4.17 -1.13 6.44
CA VAL A 82 -2.82 -1.69 6.47
C VAL A 82 -2.58 -2.49 5.20
N VAL A 83 -1.44 -2.25 4.56
CA VAL A 83 -1.06 -2.90 3.31
C VAL A 83 0.31 -3.57 3.43
N PRO A 84 0.53 -4.68 2.71
CA PRO A 84 1.78 -5.43 2.77
C PRO A 84 2.98 -4.67 2.21
N GLY A 85 2.74 -3.65 1.38
CA GLY A 85 3.78 -2.80 0.83
C GLY A 85 3.17 -1.60 0.11
N VAL A 86 3.99 -0.58 -0.10
CA VAL A 86 3.62 0.62 -0.83
C VAL A 86 4.65 0.91 -1.91
N LEU A 87 4.20 1.56 -2.97
CA LEU A 87 5.11 2.22 -3.89
C LEU A 87 5.58 3.51 -3.24
N VAL A 88 6.89 3.59 -2.99
CA VAL A 88 7.53 4.83 -2.57
C VAL A 88 7.98 5.52 -3.85
N ASP A 89 7.44 6.70 -4.11
CA ASP A 89 7.88 7.51 -5.23
C ASP A 89 9.23 8.14 -4.87
N GLU A 90 10.31 7.70 -5.52
CA GLU A 90 11.66 8.26 -5.35
C GLU A 90 11.87 9.57 -6.15
N SER A 91 10.79 10.22 -6.59
CA SER A 91 10.83 11.48 -7.35
C SER A 91 11.06 12.71 -6.45
N VAL A 92 12.25 12.79 -5.85
CA VAL A 92 12.91 14.08 -5.63
C VAL A 92 14.22 14.05 -6.39
N VAL A 93 14.12 13.92 -7.72
CA VAL A 93 15.18 14.46 -8.57
C VAL A 93 14.83 15.92 -8.71
N GLU A 94 15.55 16.76 -7.99
CA GLU A 94 15.46 18.22 -8.09
C GLU A 94 15.39 18.62 -9.56
N GLU A 95 14.35 19.37 -9.92
CA GLU A 95 14.37 20.15 -11.15
C GLU A 95 15.54 21.12 -10.99
N ALA A 96 16.69 20.77 -11.58
CA ALA A 96 17.85 21.64 -11.60
C ALA A 96 17.39 23.03 -12.05
N PRO A 97 17.73 24.12 -11.33
CA PRO A 97 17.32 25.45 -11.75
C PRO A 97 17.94 25.70 -13.12
N GLY A 98 17.09 25.73 -14.15
CA GLY A 98 17.43 26.33 -15.43
C GLY A 98 17.70 27.80 -15.18
N GLY A 99 18.96 28.13 -14.91
CA GLY A 99 19.43 29.51 -14.93
C GLY A 99 19.44 29.99 -16.38
N ASP A 100 18.67 31.04 -16.63
CA ASP A 100 18.81 31.93 -17.78
C ASP A 100 19.99 32.89 -17.54
#